data_AF-A0A2V2YYM3-F1
#
_entry.id   AF-A0A2V2YYM3-F1
#
_cell.length_a   1.000
_cell.length_b   1.000
_cell.length_c   1.000
_cell.angle_alpha   90.00
_cell.angle_beta   90.00
_cell.angle_gamma   90.00
#
_symmetry.space_group_name_H-M   'P 1'
#
loop_
_entity.id
_entity.type
_entity.pdbx_description
1 polymer ?
#
loop_
_entity_poly.entity_id
_entity_poly.type
_entity_poly.pdbx_seq_one_letter_code
_entity_poly.pdbx_strand_id
1 'polypeptide(L)'
;MNQTQRNVQSYLLMKLASAGFTVVFFWFFCLTMTGDWYQSFGSMQELKIWPIIYLYGISSSLVIDLILKYVSRNREPIKAALYIFFGLAYFSYSLKYNSFAAFVFVGAFGVVFALVYYWGTFIFKKMQWHSYIFAFALPIILFVWMNVSAMDRQVNWKETYTQSALNTYEATFDYFNGSKEIPVHVQKGQILRFKIVWDTQGVGNGGATGQHVTKPNGKYAPMEKTSDHQTLVRIEENGTYKIVADAAINNSAYGCHSAYPTP
;
A
#
# COMPACT_ATOMS: atom_id res chain seq x y z
N MET A 1 11.19 -22.84 -33.60
CA MET A 1 11.69 -21.62 -32.91
C MET A 1 13.19 -21.49 -33.15
N ASN A 2 13.61 -20.40 -33.82
CA ASN A 2 15.00 -20.17 -34.22
C ASN A 2 15.90 -19.94 -32.99
N GLN A 3 17.19 -20.29 -33.09
CA GLN A 3 18.15 -20.21 -31.97
C GLN A 3 18.28 -18.79 -31.40
N THR A 4 18.20 -17.78 -32.26
CA THR A 4 18.14 -16.36 -31.86
C THR A 4 16.91 -16.03 -31.02
N GLN A 5 15.74 -16.61 -31.33
CA GLN A 5 14.51 -16.39 -30.57
C GLN A 5 14.58 -17.03 -29.18
N ARG A 6 15.17 -18.22 -29.04
CA ARG A 6 15.39 -18.86 -27.74
C ARG A 6 16.31 -18.02 -26.84
N ASN A 7 17.37 -17.45 -27.42
CA ASN A 7 18.30 -16.60 -26.69
C ASN A 7 17.66 -15.30 -26.19
N VAL A 8 16.80 -14.68 -26.99
CA VAL A 8 16.06 -13.46 -26.60
C VAL A 8 15.04 -13.78 -25.51
N GLN A 9 14.29 -14.88 -25.63
CA GLN A 9 13.31 -15.29 -24.61
C GLN A 9 13.96 -15.58 -23.27
N SER A 10 15.04 -16.37 -23.24
CA SER A 10 15.79 -16.65 -22.01
C SER A 10 16.36 -15.38 -21.37
N TYR A 11 16.80 -14.43 -22.18
CA TYR A 11 17.29 -13.14 -21.70
C TYR A 11 16.18 -12.31 -21.05
N LEU A 12 15.03 -12.16 -21.70
CA LEU A 12 13.89 -11.42 -21.16
C LEU A 12 13.32 -12.10 -19.91
N LEU A 13 13.21 -13.43 -19.93
CA LEU A 13 12.75 -14.22 -18.79
C LEU A 13 13.67 -14.04 -17.58
N MET A 14 14.98 -14.00 -17.77
CA MET A 14 15.95 -13.72 -16.70
C MET A 14 15.72 -12.32 -16.09
N LYS A 15 15.46 -11.29 -16.90
CA LYS A 15 15.19 -9.93 -16.40
C LYS A 15 13.88 -9.88 -15.60
N LEU A 16 12.83 -10.49 -16.13
CA LEU A 16 11.53 -10.61 -15.46
C LEU A 16 11.64 -11.40 -14.14
N ALA A 17 12.38 -12.51 -14.13
CA ALA A 17 12.63 -13.29 -12.93
C ALA A 17 13.42 -12.51 -11.88
N SER A 18 14.40 -11.71 -12.31
CA SER A 18 15.16 -10.84 -11.41
C SER A 18 14.26 -9.76 -10.79
N ALA A 19 13.36 -9.17 -11.58
CA ALA A 19 12.36 -8.22 -11.08
C ALA A 19 11.46 -8.87 -10.02
N GLY A 20 10.90 -10.03 -10.31
CA GLY A 20 10.02 -10.71 -9.35
C GLY A 20 10.75 -11.21 -8.11
N PHE A 21 12.02 -11.63 -8.23
CA PHE A 21 12.87 -11.91 -7.07
C PHE A 21 13.08 -10.68 -6.19
N THR A 22 13.32 -9.51 -6.80
CA THR A 22 13.41 -8.25 -6.06
C THR A 22 12.10 -7.90 -5.35
N VAL A 23 10.94 -8.14 -5.97
CA VAL A 23 9.62 -7.95 -5.32
C VAL A 23 9.45 -8.86 -4.11
N VAL A 24 9.78 -10.15 -4.25
CA VAL A 24 9.70 -11.11 -3.13
C VAL A 24 10.64 -10.70 -1.99
N PHE A 25 11.85 -10.27 -2.32
CA PHE A 25 12.81 -9.77 -1.33
C PHE A 25 12.29 -8.49 -0.64
N PHE A 26 11.71 -7.57 -1.40
CA PHE A 26 11.10 -6.35 -0.85
C PHE A 26 9.95 -6.68 0.10
N TRP A 27 9.06 -7.59 -0.29
CA TRP A 27 7.97 -8.04 0.55
C TRP A 27 8.47 -8.67 1.86
N PHE A 28 9.46 -9.57 1.78
CA PHE A 28 10.06 -10.16 2.97
C PHE A 28 10.70 -9.10 3.88
N PHE A 29 11.38 -8.11 3.30
CA PHE A 29 11.90 -6.97 4.04
C PHE A 29 10.79 -6.21 4.80
N CYS A 30 9.67 -5.87 4.13
CA CYS A 30 8.52 -5.24 4.77
C CYS A 30 7.92 -6.11 5.89
N LEU A 31 7.84 -7.43 5.68
CA LEU A 31 7.36 -8.37 6.68
C LEU A 31 8.24 -8.37 7.93
N THR A 32 9.57 -8.32 7.77
CA THR A 32 10.49 -8.27 8.93
C THR A 32 10.42 -6.95 9.69
N MET A 33 10.08 -5.85 9.03
CA MET A 33 9.97 -4.52 9.66
C MET A 33 8.64 -4.32 10.38
N THR A 34 7.55 -4.85 9.82
CA THR A 34 6.20 -4.69 10.38
C THR A 34 5.84 -5.80 11.37
N GLY A 35 6.41 -6.99 11.22
CA GLY A 35 6.04 -8.17 12.02
C GLY A 35 4.64 -8.72 11.72
N ASP A 36 3.89 -8.07 10.84
CA ASP A 36 2.52 -8.42 10.48
C ASP A 36 2.38 -8.58 8.96
N TRP A 37 1.76 -9.69 8.56
CA TRP A 37 1.58 -10.04 7.17
C TRP A 37 0.77 -8.98 6.40
N TYR A 38 -0.27 -8.40 7.01
CA TYR A 38 -1.16 -7.45 6.36
C TYR A 38 -0.53 -6.07 6.22
N GLN A 39 0.12 -5.58 7.28
CA GLN A 39 0.84 -4.31 7.24
C GLN A 39 1.94 -4.34 6.17
N SER A 40 2.61 -5.50 5.98
CA SER A 40 3.62 -5.66 4.94
C SER A 40 3.07 -5.41 3.52
N PHE A 41 1.84 -5.86 3.23
CA PHE A 41 1.18 -5.60 1.94
C PHE A 41 0.72 -4.15 1.80
N GLY A 42 0.25 -3.53 2.88
CA GLY A 42 -0.08 -2.11 2.90
C GLY A 42 1.13 -1.25 2.51
N SER A 43 2.30 -1.50 3.11
CA SER A 43 3.53 -0.79 2.77
C SER A 43 3.97 -0.97 1.31
N MET A 44 3.77 -2.16 0.72
CA MET A 44 4.06 -2.40 -0.69
C MET A 44 3.15 -1.61 -1.64
N GLN A 45 1.87 -1.43 -1.28
CA GLN A 45 0.91 -0.67 -2.09
C GLN A 45 1.25 0.82 -2.09
N GLU A 46 1.53 1.40 -0.93
CA GLU A 46 1.84 2.82 -0.78
C GLU A 46 3.04 3.25 -1.63
N LEU A 47 4.08 2.41 -1.66
CA LEU A 47 5.31 2.68 -2.40
C LEU A 47 5.17 2.41 -3.90
N LYS A 48 4.02 1.94 -4.39
CA LYS A 48 3.78 1.60 -5.81
C LYS A 48 4.92 0.75 -6.37
N ILE A 49 5.33 -0.29 -5.66
CA ILE A 49 6.57 -1.03 -5.97
C ILE A 49 6.58 -1.69 -7.35
N TRP A 50 5.40 -2.00 -7.90
CA TRP A 50 5.24 -2.71 -9.16
C TRP A 50 5.85 -1.94 -10.34
N PRO A 51 5.42 -0.70 -10.65
CA PRO A 51 6.07 0.09 -11.68
C PRO A 51 7.54 0.40 -11.35
N ILE A 52 7.92 0.57 -10.08
CA ILE A 52 9.33 0.82 -9.72
C ILE A 52 10.21 -0.36 -10.13
N ILE A 53 9.85 -1.57 -9.74
CA ILE A 53 10.71 -2.74 -9.95
C ILE A 53 10.59 -3.25 -11.40
N TYR A 54 9.37 -3.34 -11.94
CA TYR A 54 9.17 -3.88 -13.29
C TYR A 54 9.43 -2.87 -14.40
N LEU A 55 8.94 -1.64 -14.31
CA LEU A 55 9.15 -0.66 -15.36
C LEU A 55 10.55 -0.04 -15.25
N TYR A 56 10.87 0.54 -14.10
CA TYR A 56 12.17 1.19 -13.91
C TYR A 56 13.33 0.19 -13.77
N GLY A 57 13.19 -0.86 -12.96
CA GLY A 57 14.25 -1.87 -12.78
C GLY A 57 14.64 -2.59 -14.09
N ILE A 58 13.67 -3.02 -14.90
CA ILE A 58 13.95 -3.68 -16.18
C ILE A 58 14.54 -2.68 -17.18
N SER A 59 13.94 -1.49 -17.34
CA SER A 59 14.45 -0.48 -18.30
C SER A 59 15.87 -0.04 -17.98
N SER A 60 16.17 0.29 -16.72
CA SER A 60 17.53 0.64 -16.28
C SER A 60 18.50 -0.52 -16.55
N SER A 61 18.12 -1.75 -16.28
CA SER A 61 18.92 -2.93 -16.59
C SER A 61 19.24 -3.10 -18.08
N LEU A 62 18.29 -2.78 -18.97
CA LEU A 62 18.51 -2.78 -20.42
C LEU A 62 19.46 -1.66 -20.87
N VAL A 63 19.32 -0.46 -20.29
CA VAL A 63 20.23 0.67 -20.55
C VAL A 63 21.65 0.33 -20.09
N ILE A 64 21.82 -0.27 -18.91
CA ILE A 64 23.12 -0.73 -18.41
C ILE A 64 23.76 -1.72 -19.38
N ASP A 65 23.01 -2.73 -19.83
CA ASP A 65 23.52 -3.71 -20.78
C ASP A 65 23.85 -3.08 -22.15
N LEU A 66 23.12 -2.03 -22.57
CA LEU A 66 23.42 -1.26 -23.78
C LEU A 66 24.72 -0.47 -23.64
N ILE A 67 24.91 0.25 -22.53
CA ILE A 67 26.15 1.00 -22.23
C ILE A 67 27.35 0.05 -22.24
N LEU A 68 27.22 -1.13 -21.62
CA LEU A 68 28.30 -2.11 -21.54
C LEU A 68 28.70 -2.72 -22.89
N LYS A 69 27.87 -2.62 -23.95
CA LYS A 69 28.28 -3.01 -25.31
C LYS A 69 29.42 -2.15 -25.84
N TYR A 70 29.45 -0.87 -25.46
CA TYR A 70 30.46 0.10 -25.89
C TYR A 70 31.73 0.07 -25.04
N VAL A 71 31.73 -0.69 -23.94
CA VAL A 71 32.88 -0.82 -23.04
C VAL A 71 33.64 -2.11 -23.33
N SER A 72 34.92 -2.01 -23.67
CA SER A 72 35.76 -3.15 -24.08
C SER A 72 36.51 -3.83 -22.92
N ARG A 73 36.72 -3.14 -21.79
CA ARG A 73 37.56 -3.63 -20.66
C ARG A 73 36.83 -3.49 -19.32
N ASN A 74 37.04 -4.42 -18.39
CA ASN A 74 36.52 -4.43 -17.01
C ASN A 74 34.99 -4.28 -16.86
N ARG A 75 34.21 -5.09 -17.59
CA ARG A 75 32.74 -4.99 -17.65
C ARG A 75 32.01 -5.22 -16.32
N GLU A 76 32.44 -6.19 -15.53
CA GLU A 76 31.74 -6.58 -14.28
C GLU A 76 31.72 -5.49 -13.19
N PRO A 77 32.86 -4.86 -12.82
CA PRO A 77 32.83 -3.78 -11.82
C PRO A 77 32.09 -2.54 -12.34
N ILE A 78 32.20 -2.23 -13.64
CA ILE A 78 31.47 -1.12 -14.26
C ILE A 78 29.97 -1.39 -14.22
N LYS A 79 29.55 -2.63 -14.48
CA LYS A 79 28.16 -3.04 -14.38
C LYS A 79 27.61 -2.82 -12.97
N ALA A 80 28.32 -3.29 -11.94
CA ALA A 80 27.92 -3.08 -10.55
C ALA A 80 27.84 -1.59 -10.18
N ALA A 81 28.83 -0.78 -10.58
CA ALA A 81 28.82 0.66 -10.36
C ALA A 81 27.63 1.35 -11.03
N LEU A 82 27.25 0.94 -12.24
CA LEU A 82 26.07 1.45 -12.92
C LEU A 82 24.78 1.08 -12.18
N TYR A 83 24.64 -0.14 -11.66
CA TYR A 83 23.48 -0.50 -10.83
C TYR A 83 23.39 0.36 -9.56
N ILE A 84 24.51 0.63 -8.89
CA ILE A 84 24.55 1.54 -7.74
C ILE A 84 24.08 2.95 -8.15
N PHE A 85 24.59 3.46 -9.27
CA PHE A 85 24.22 4.77 -9.79
C PHE A 85 22.72 4.86 -10.12
N PHE A 86 22.17 3.91 -10.88
CA PHE A 86 20.74 3.89 -11.21
C PHE A 86 19.86 3.65 -9.97
N GLY A 87 20.34 2.86 -8.99
CA GLY A 87 19.65 2.68 -7.71
C GLY A 87 19.52 3.98 -6.92
N LEU A 88 20.61 4.77 -6.84
CA LEU A 88 20.59 6.11 -6.24
C LEU A 88 19.69 7.06 -7.04
N ALA A 89 19.90 7.15 -8.35
CA ALA A 89 19.27 8.15 -9.22
C ALA A 89 17.74 8.15 -9.14
N TYR A 90 17.12 6.96 -9.11
CA TYR A 90 15.66 6.84 -9.02
C TYR A 90 15.10 7.50 -7.76
N PHE A 91 15.64 7.11 -6.61
CA PHE A 91 15.15 7.55 -5.32
C PHE A 91 15.54 9.00 -5.03
N SER A 92 16.66 9.46 -5.57
CA SER A 92 17.07 10.87 -5.56
C SER A 92 16.11 11.77 -6.36
N TYR A 93 15.60 11.30 -7.50
CA TYR A 93 14.69 12.08 -8.35
C TYR A 93 13.23 12.01 -7.88
N SER A 94 12.77 10.82 -7.48
CA SER A 94 11.35 10.57 -7.20
C SER A 94 10.84 11.23 -5.92
N LEU A 95 11.73 11.59 -5.00
CA LEU A 95 11.36 12.11 -3.69
C LEU A 95 12.07 13.44 -3.49
N LYS A 96 11.30 14.53 -3.49
CA LYS A 96 11.78 15.87 -3.17
C LYS A 96 12.08 15.91 -1.67
N TYR A 97 13.30 15.54 -1.28
CA TYR A 97 13.68 15.52 0.14
C TYR A 97 14.03 16.92 0.63
N ASN A 98 13.47 17.27 1.79
CA ASN A 98 13.83 18.50 2.50
C ASN A 98 15.09 18.32 3.38
N SER A 99 15.62 17.10 3.50
CA SER A 99 16.78 16.78 4.36
C SER A 99 17.76 15.83 3.69
N PHE A 100 19.05 16.10 3.84
CA PHE A 100 20.15 15.26 3.36
C PHE A 100 20.14 13.86 3.99
N ALA A 101 19.73 13.73 5.26
CA ALA A 101 19.67 12.44 5.93
C ALA A 101 18.63 11.51 5.28
N ALA A 102 17.46 12.05 4.92
CA ALA A 102 16.42 11.29 4.22
C ALA A 102 16.89 10.86 2.82
N PHE A 103 17.60 11.74 2.11
CA PHE A 103 18.20 11.42 0.82
C PHE A 103 19.18 10.23 0.91
N VAL A 104 20.09 10.24 1.89
CA VAL A 104 21.07 9.16 2.07
C VAL A 104 20.39 7.85 2.42
N PHE A 105 19.41 7.89 3.34
CA PHE A 105 18.69 6.69 3.79
C PHE A 105 17.94 6.02 2.63
N VAL A 106 17.12 6.77 1.90
CA VAL A 106 16.34 6.19 0.80
C VAL A 106 17.20 5.86 -0.41
N GLY A 107 18.26 6.64 -0.67
CA GLY A 107 19.27 6.30 -1.67
C GLY A 107 19.94 4.95 -1.37
N ALA A 108 20.30 4.68 -0.11
CA ALA A 108 20.87 3.40 0.30
C ALA A 108 19.89 2.24 0.04
N PHE A 109 18.59 2.42 0.31
CA PHE A 109 17.57 1.44 -0.07
C PHE A 109 17.57 1.16 -1.57
N GLY A 110 17.59 2.20 -2.39
CA GLY A 110 17.65 2.06 -3.84
C GLY A 110 18.85 1.25 -4.32
N VAL A 111 20.02 1.48 -3.73
CA VAL A 111 21.23 0.71 -4.02
C VAL A 111 21.06 -0.75 -3.65
N VAL A 112 20.56 -1.04 -2.44
CA VAL A 112 20.35 -2.43 -1.99
C VAL A 112 19.43 -3.17 -2.97
N PHE A 113 18.29 -2.59 -3.35
CA PHE A 113 17.37 -3.23 -4.28
C PHE A 113 17.93 -3.38 -5.69
N ALA A 114 18.70 -2.40 -6.18
CA ALA A 114 19.39 -2.51 -7.46
C ALA A 114 20.43 -3.64 -7.47
N LEU A 115 21.15 -3.83 -6.36
CA LEU A 115 22.10 -4.92 -6.19
C LEU A 115 21.41 -6.29 -6.05
N VAL A 116 20.28 -6.36 -5.35
CA VAL A 116 19.44 -7.58 -5.28
C VAL A 116 18.94 -7.97 -6.66
N TYR A 117 18.46 -7.00 -7.45
CA TYR A 117 18.07 -7.22 -8.84
C TYR A 117 19.26 -7.73 -9.67
N TYR A 118 20.40 -7.06 -9.57
CA TYR A 118 21.63 -7.47 -10.26
C TYR A 118 22.03 -8.91 -9.90
N TRP A 119 21.96 -9.26 -8.61
CA TRP A 119 22.25 -10.60 -8.14
C TRP A 119 21.27 -11.65 -8.70
N GLY A 120 19.98 -11.30 -8.77
CA GLY A 120 18.96 -12.08 -9.46
C GLY A 120 19.36 -12.41 -10.91
N THR A 121 19.95 -11.46 -11.64
CA THR A 121 20.37 -11.71 -13.03
C THR A 121 21.44 -12.80 -13.14
N PHE A 122 22.32 -12.96 -12.14
CA PHE A 122 23.30 -14.05 -12.14
C PHE A 122 22.67 -15.41 -11.82
N ILE A 123 21.76 -15.45 -10.85
CA ILE A 123 21.08 -16.67 -10.42
C ILE A 123 20.25 -17.24 -11.57
N PHE A 124 19.38 -16.42 -12.17
CA PHE A 124 18.45 -16.87 -13.19
C PHE A 124 19.10 -17.08 -14.56
N LYS A 125 20.29 -16.50 -14.81
CA LYS A 125 21.10 -16.87 -15.97
C LYS A 125 21.47 -18.35 -15.97
N LYS A 126 21.71 -18.95 -14.80
CA LYS A 126 22.04 -20.38 -14.65
C LYS A 126 20.81 -21.26 -14.45
N MET A 127 19.79 -20.78 -13.75
CA MET A 127 18.61 -21.56 -13.33
C MET A 127 17.35 -21.22 -14.15
N GLN A 128 17.35 -21.57 -15.44
CA GLN A 128 16.26 -21.22 -16.37
C GLN A 128 14.88 -21.78 -15.95
N TRP A 129 14.83 -22.98 -15.37
CA TRP A 129 13.56 -23.57 -14.89
C TRP A 129 12.89 -22.73 -13.80
N HIS A 130 13.66 -22.29 -12.80
CA HIS A 130 13.16 -21.49 -11.68
C HIS A 130 12.80 -20.06 -12.09
N SER A 131 13.26 -19.61 -13.26
CA SER A 131 13.00 -18.27 -13.75
C SER A 131 11.50 -18.04 -14.02
N TYR A 132 10.74 -19.07 -14.43
CA TYR A 132 9.29 -18.92 -14.61
C TYR A 132 8.54 -18.67 -13.29
N ILE A 133 8.97 -19.31 -12.20
CA ILE A 133 8.35 -19.16 -10.88
C ILE A 133 8.53 -17.73 -10.39
N PHE A 134 9.75 -17.21 -10.47
CA PHE A 134 10.06 -15.84 -10.03
C PHE A 134 9.59 -14.78 -11.02
N ALA A 135 9.49 -15.08 -12.32
CA ALA A 135 8.99 -14.11 -13.30
C ALA A 135 7.47 -13.91 -13.22
N PHE A 136 6.72 -15.00 -13.00
CA PHE A 136 5.27 -15.00 -13.12
C PHE A 136 4.56 -15.51 -11.85
N ALA A 137 4.83 -16.73 -11.41
CA ALA A 137 4.04 -17.37 -10.37
C ALA A 137 4.04 -16.59 -9.05
N LEU A 138 5.23 -16.31 -8.49
CA LEU A 138 5.35 -15.59 -7.22
C LEU A 138 4.86 -14.14 -7.31
N PRO A 139 5.24 -13.34 -8.32
CA PRO A 139 4.71 -11.99 -8.45
C PRO A 139 3.19 -11.95 -8.62
N ILE A 140 2.60 -12.83 -9.43
CA ILE A 140 1.14 -12.88 -9.59
C ILE A 140 0.47 -13.24 -8.27
N ILE A 141 0.98 -14.25 -7.56
CA ILE A 141 0.47 -14.63 -6.24
C ILE A 141 0.53 -13.43 -5.29
N LEU A 142 1.69 -12.77 -5.15
CA LEU A 142 1.84 -11.60 -4.28
C LEU A 142 0.92 -10.45 -4.70
N PHE A 143 0.75 -10.21 -6.00
CA PHE A 143 -0.15 -9.17 -6.50
C PHE A 143 -1.61 -9.48 -6.13
N VAL A 144 -2.07 -10.71 -6.35
CA VAL A 144 -3.44 -11.14 -5.98
C VAL A 144 -3.63 -11.03 -4.47
N TRP A 145 -2.71 -11.58 -3.67
CA TRP A 145 -2.79 -11.53 -2.22
C TRP A 145 -2.81 -10.11 -1.68
N MET A 146 -1.97 -9.22 -2.22
CA MET A 146 -1.92 -7.80 -1.86
C MET A 146 -3.27 -7.11 -2.12
N ASN A 147 -3.97 -7.44 -3.21
CA ASN A 147 -5.27 -6.84 -3.49
C ASN A 147 -6.39 -7.46 -2.64
N VAL A 148 -6.36 -8.78 -2.42
CA VAL A 148 -7.36 -9.48 -1.61
C VAL A 148 -7.24 -9.10 -0.12
N SER A 149 -6.02 -8.95 0.39
CA SER A 149 -5.79 -8.52 1.78
C SER A 149 -6.23 -7.07 2.03
N ALA A 150 -6.24 -6.24 0.97
CA ALA A 150 -6.67 -4.86 1.00
C ALA A 150 -8.17 -4.66 0.67
N MET A 151 -8.96 -5.72 0.52
CA MET A 151 -10.43 -5.62 0.40
C MET A 151 -11.08 -5.58 1.79
N ASP A 152 -12.23 -4.90 1.91
CA ASP A 152 -13.02 -4.67 3.13
C ASP A 152 -12.85 -5.76 4.20
N ARG A 153 -12.07 -5.45 5.24
CA ARG A 153 -11.68 -6.42 6.27
C ARG A 153 -11.70 -5.84 7.66
N GLN A 154 -12.27 -6.63 8.56
CA GLN A 154 -12.34 -6.39 10.00
C GLN A 154 -11.58 -7.52 10.68
N VAL A 155 -10.50 -7.23 11.40
CA VAL A 155 -9.70 -8.21 12.16
C VAL A 155 -9.89 -7.95 13.65
N ASN A 156 -10.21 -9.02 14.40
CA ASN A 156 -10.44 -8.99 15.84
C ASN A 156 -11.47 -7.94 16.29
N TRP A 157 -12.48 -7.74 15.46
CA TRP A 157 -13.58 -6.82 15.74
C TRP A 157 -14.42 -7.33 16.93
N LYS A 158 -14.45 -6.54 17.99
CA LYS A 158 -15.20 -6.81 19.22
C LYS A 158 -16.19 -5.68 19.45
N GLU A 159 -17.46 -6.03 19.48
CA GLU A 159 -18.55 -5.12 19.78
C GLU A 159 -19.05 -5.38 21.20
N THR A 160 -19.17 -4.31 21.98
CA THR A 160 -19.86 -4.36 23.27
C THR A 160 -21.06 -3.43 23.21
N TYR A 161 -22.23 -4.02 23.41
CA TYR A 161 -23.48 -3.30 23.58
C TYR A 161 -23.82 -3.27 25.06
N THR A 162 -23.92 -2.07 25.64
CA THR A 162 -24.40 -1.92 27.02
C THR A 162 -25.78 -1.27 26.99
N GLN A 163 -26.79 -2.07 27.30
CA GLN A 163 -28.14 -1.58 27.55
C GLN A 163 -28.21 -1.08 29.00
N SER A 164 -27.90 0.20 29.20
CA SER A 164 -28.07 0.93 30.47
C SER A 164 -28.89 2.20 30.23
N ALA A 165 -29.00 3.09 31.23
CA ALA A 165 -29.70 4.38 31.14
C ALA A 165 -29.21 5.28 29.97
N LEU A 166 -28.02 5.01 29.44
CA LEU A 166 -27.50 5.52 28.17
C LEU A 166 -27.18 4.29 27.31
N ASN A 167 -27.81 4.14 26.15
CA ASN A 167 -27.44 3.09 25.20
C ASN A 167 -26.02 3.40 24.68
N THR A 168 -25.03 2.61 25.10
CA THR A 168 -23.64 2.79 24.64
C THR A 168 -23.22 1.64 23.73
N TYR A 169 -22.57 2.01 22.63
CA TYR A 169 -21.93 1.09 21.68
C TYR A 169 -20.44 1.37 21.68
N GLU A 170 -19.65 0.34 21.93
CA GLU A 170 -18.19 0.40 21.83
C GLU A 170 -17.70 -0.71 20.90
N ALA A 171 -16.84 -0.35 19.95
CA ALA A 171 -16.19 -1.28 19.06
C ALA A 171 -14.67 -1.12 19.14
N THR A 172 -13.96 -2.24 19.26
CA THR A 172 -12.50 -2.30 19.19
C THR A 172 -12.10 -3.27 18.10
N PHE A 173 -11.01 -2.98 17.39
CA PHE A 173 -10.51 -3.79 16.28
C PHE A 173 -9.00 -3.61 16.16
N ASP A 174 -8.33 -4.64 15.66
CA ASP A 174 -6.88 -4.59 15.40
C ASP A 174 -6.61 -4.08 13.98
N TYR A 175 -7.54 -4.31 13.04
CA TYR A 175 -7.46 -3.81 11.68
C TYR A 175 -8.87 -3.58 11.10
N PHE A 176 -9.07 -2.41 10.50
CA PHE A 176 -10.32 -2.06 9.82
C PHE A 176 -10.02 -1.35 8.50
N ASN A 177 -10.53 -1.94 7.42
CA ASN A 177 -10.56 -1.36 6.09
C ASN A 177 -11.95 -1.61 5.51
N GLY A 178 -12.55 -0.60 4.90
CA GLY A 178 -13.94 -0.60 4.44
C GLY A 178 -14.85 0.29 5.28
N SER A 179 -16.14 -0.05 5.28
CA SER A 179 -17.19 0.76 5.88
C SER A 179 -18.01 -0.06 6.87
N LYS A 180 -18.33 0.52 8.04
CA LYS A 180 -19.12 -0.13 9.08
C LYS A 180 -20.28 0.77 9.48
N GLU A 181 -21.49 0.25 9.33
CA GLU A 181 -22.71 0.89 9.78
C GLU A 181 -23.05 0.46 11.22
N ILE A 182 -23.31 1.44 12.08
CA ILE A 182 -23.77 1.25 13.45
C ILE A 182 -25.19 1.82 13.54
N PRO A 183 -26.23 0.97 13.56
CA PRO A 183 -27.61 1.41 13.62
C PRO A 183 -27.97 1.91 15.02
N VAL A 184 -28.61 3.08 15.11
CA VAL A 184 -29.10 3.68 16.35
C VAL A 184 -30.56 4.07 16.19
N HIS A 185 -31.43 3.47 16.99
CA HIS A 185 -32.85 3.82 17.03
C HIS A 185 -33.06 5.07 17.89
N VAL A 186 -33.67 6.08 17.28
CA VAL A 186 -33.87 7.41 17.90
C VAL A 186 -35.24 7.98 17.56
N GLN A 187 -35.70 8.88 18.42
CA GLN A 187 -36.93 9.64 18.27
C GLN A 187 -36.64 11.10 17.93
N LYS A 188 -37.54 11.71 17.17
CA LYS A 188 -37.51 13.12 16.80
C LYS A 188 -37.34 14.00 18.05
N GLY A 189 -36.43 14.96 17.96
CA GLY A 189 -36.09 15.87 19.06
C GLY A 189 -35.01 15.36 19.99
N GLN A 190 -34.59 14.10 19.89
CA GLN A 190 -33.40 13.60 20.58
C GLN A 190 -32.12 14.16 19.94
N ILE A 191 -31.02 14.09 20.69
CA ILE A 191 -29.68 14.41 20.22
C ILE A 191 -28.87 13.12 20.26
N LEU A 192 -28.41 12.67 19.09
CA LEU A 192 -27.44 11.59 19.00
C LEU A 192 -26.04 12.16 19.23
N ARG A 193 -25.33 11.62 20.22
CA ARG A 193 -23.96 11.98 20.57
C ARG A 193 -23.07 10.77 20.41
N PHE A 194 -21.98 10.90 19.66
CA PHE A 194 -21.00 9.83 19.51
C PHE A 194 -19.58 10.39 19.38
N LYS A 195 -18.60 9.52 19.62
CA LYS A 195 -17.16 9.80 19.50
C LYS A 195 -16.52 8.60 18.82
N ILE A 196 -15.81 8.84 17.72
CA ILE A 196 -14.97 7.85 17.07
C ILE A 196 -13.52 8.31 17.26
N VAL A 197 -12.69 7.43 17.81
CA VAL A 197 -11.26 7.69 18.01
C VAL A 197 -10.50 6.77 17.06
N TRP A 198 -9.71 7.38 16.18
CA TRP A 198 -8.83 6.67 15.28
C TRP A 198 -7.40 6.75 15.81
N ASP A 199 -6.78 5.61 16.11
CA ASP A 199 -5.34 5.53 16.32
C ASP A 199 -4.66 5.17 15.00
N THR A 200 -4.20 6.19 14.28
CA THR A 200 -3.51 6.03 12.99
C THR A 200 -1.99 6.14 13.12
N GLN A 201 -1.42 6.17 14.33
CA GLN A 201 0.00 6.45 14.52
C GLN A 201 0.92 5.37 13.93
N GLY A 202 0.46 4.12 13.85
CA GLY A 202 1.18 3.01 13.22
C GLY A 202 0.98 2.87 11.71
N VAL A 203 0.03 3.60 11.11
CA VAL A 203 -0.31 3.51 9.68
C VAL A 203 0.28 4.73 8.98
N GLY A 204 1.60 4.73 8.78
CA GLY A 204 2.36 5.90 8.32
C GLY A 204 1.67 6.64 7.17
N ASN A 205 1.32 7.92 7.36
CA ASN A 205 0.75 8.86 6.36
C ASN A 205 -0.32 8.32 5.36
N GLY A 206 -0.96 7.17 5.62
CA GLY A 206 -1.60 6.37 4.56
C GLY A 206 -3.02 5.89 4.85
N GLY A 207 -3.51 5.95 6.08
CA GLY A 207 -4.91 5.64 6.40
C GLY A 207 -5.81 6.85 6.23
N ALA A 208 -6.74 6.82 5.27
CA ALA A 208 -7.83 7.79 5.22
C ALA A 208 -8.99 7.29 6.09
N THR A 209 -9.37 8.07 7.09
CA THR A 209 -10.55 7.77 7.92
C THR A 209 -11.64 8.80 7.67
N GLY A 210 -12.87 8.33 7.76
CA GLY A 210 -14.07 9.10 7.53
C GLY A 210 -15.15 8.70 8.51
N GLN A 211 -16.07 9.62 8.74
CA GLN A 211 -17.29 9.31 9.46
C GLN A 211 -18.41 10.15 8.87
N HIS A 212 -19.59 9.55 8.79
CA HIS A 212 -20.81 10.25 8.41
C HIS A 212 -22.01 9.61 9.08
N VAL A 213 -23.14 10.31 9.08
CA VAL A 213 -24.40 9.79 9.62
C VAL A 213 -25.45 9.82 8.52
N THR A 214 -26.17 8.72 8.32
CA THR A 214 -27.31 8.65 7.42
C THR A 214 -28.63 8.59 8.19
N LYS A 215 -29.62 9.30 7.67
CA LYS A 215 -31.01 9.32 8.14
C LYS A 215 -31.73 8.02 7.73
N PRO A 216 -32.90 7.71 8.31
CA PRO A 216 -33.73 6.58 7.90
C PRO A 216 -34.04 6.55 6.39
N ASN A 217 -34.17 7.73 5.76
CA ASN A 217 -34.40 7.87 4.32
C ASN A 217 -33.13 7.72 3.44
N GLY A 218 -31.98 7.40 4.04
CA GLY A 218 -30.69 7.21 3.35
C GLY A 218 -29.91 8.48 3.05
N LYS A 219 -30.44 9.67 3.32
CA LYS A 219 -29.72 10.95 3.13
C LYS A 219 -28.77 11.24 4.29
N TYR A 220 -27.76 12.06 4.06
CA TYR A 220 -26.84 12.51 5.11
C TYR A 220 -27.57 13.35 6.17
N ALA A 221 -27.26 13.08 7.43
CA ALA A 221 -27.64 13.92 8.56
C ALA A 221 -26.56 14.98 8.82
N PRO A 222 -26.94 16.25 9.06
CA PRO A 222 -25.98 17.28 9.42
C PRO A 222 -25.30 16.95 10.75
N MET A 223 -23.99 17.14 10.80
CA MET A 223 -23.15 16.84 11.95
C MET A 223 -22.56 18.14 12.52
N GLU A 224 -22.74 18.35 13.82
CA GLU A 224 -22.10 19.44 14.56
C GLU A 224 -20.91 18.88 15.35
N LYS A 225 -19.69 19.40 15.12
CA LYS A 225 -18.51 19.05 15.92
C LYS A 225 -18.46 19.91 17.17
N THR A 226 -18.25 19.30 18.33
CA THR A 226 -18.02 20.04 19.58
C THR A 226 -16.53 20.09 19.94
N SER A 227 -16.17 20.91 20.93
CA SER A 227 -14.79 21.09 21.42
C SER A 227 -14.11 19.80 21.89
N ASP A 228 -14.89 18.80 22.32
CA ASP A 228 -14.39 17.62 23.03
C ASP A 228 -14.23 16.39 22.10
N HIS A 229 -14.03 16.62 20.80
CA HIS A 229 -13.99 15.59 19.76
C HIS A 229 -15.27 14.73 19.69
N GLN A 230 -16.41 15.27 20.14
CA GLN A 230 -17.70 14.62 19.99
C GLN A 230 -18.42 15.17 18.75
N THR A 231 -19.25 14.32 18.16
CA THR A 231 -20.15 14.69 17.06
C THR A 231 -21.58 14.60 17.56
N LEU A 232 -22.35 15.65 17.28
CA LEU A 232 -23.76 15.75 17.59
C LEU A 232 -24.59 15.73 16.31
N VAL A 233 -25.70 15.00 16.34
CA VAL A 233 -26.70 14.98 15.28
C VAL A 233 -28.06 15.22 15.89
N ARG A 234 -28.76 16.25 15.42
CA ARG A 234 -30.14 16.54 15.81
C ARG A 234 -31.08 15.61 15.05
N ILE A 235 -31.96 14.93 15.78
CA ILE A 235 -32.88 13.96 15.17
C ILE A 235 -34.14 14.68 14.69
N GLU A 236 -34.30 14.74 13.37
CA GLU A 236 -35.40 15.45 12.70
C GLU A 236 -36.62 14.56 12.43
N GLU A 237 -36.38 13.25 12.30
CA GLU A 237 -37.40 12.23 12.03
C GLU A 237 -37.20 10.99 12.92
N ASN A 238 -38.30 10.29 13.24
CA ASN A 238 -38.21 9.03 13.97
C ASN A 238 -37.60 7.95 13.08
N GLY A 239 -36.76 7.08 13.65
CA GLY A 239 -36.31 5.89 12.96
C GLY A 239 -34.88 5.48 13.32
N THR A 240 -34.29 4.68 12.44
CA THR A 240 -32.91 4.20 12.59
C THR A 240 -31.96 5.14 11.84
N TYR A 241 -31.17 5.88 12.59
CA TYR A 241 -30.01 6.58 12.04
C TYR A 241 -28.84 5.61 12.00
N LYS A 242 -27.95 5.74 11.02
CA LYS A 242 -26.74 4.91 10.95
C LYS A 242 -25.52 5.81 11.07
N ILE A 243 -24.69 5.55 12.07
CA ILE A 243 -23.34 6.12 12.14
C ILE A 243 -22.47 5.23 11.26
N VAL A 244 -21.83 5.80 10.26
CA VAL A 244 -20.96 5.09 9.33
C VAL A 244 -19.53 5.49 9.62
N ALA A 245 -18.71 4.51 9.97
CA ALA A 245 -17.27 4.65 10.12
C ALA A 245 -16.60 4.10 8.87
N ASP A 246 -15.83 4.94 8.20
CA ASP A 246 -15.09 4.61 6.98
C ASP A 246 -13.60 4.60 7.29
N ALA A 247 -12.90 3.54 6.91
CA ALA A 247 -11.45 3.50 6.91
C ALA A 247 -10.97 2.93 5.59
N ALA A 248 -10.08 3.63 4.91
CA ALA A 248 -9.46 3.16 3.69
C ALA A 248 -7.95 3.26 3.82
N ILE A 249 -7.24 2.20 3.45
CA ILE A 249 -5.83 2.35 3.04
C ILE A 249 -5.87 3.18 1.76
N ASN A 250 -5.13 4.30 1.71
CA ASN A 250 -5.14 5.24 0.58
C ASN A 250 -4.74 4.55 -0.74
N ASN A 251 -5.74 3.97 -1.41
CA ASN A 251 -5.69 3.69 -2.82
C ASN A 251 -5.83 5.02 -3.53
N SER A 252 -4.72 5.60 -4.00
CA SER A 252 -4.73 6.76 -4.92
C SER A 252 -5.33 6.45 -6.31
N ALA A 253 -6.38 5.62 -6.36
CA ALA A 253 -7.28 5.41 -7.48
C ALA A 253 -8.77 5.63 -7.10
N TYR A 254 -9.12 5.69 -5.82
CA TYR A 254 -10.44 6.11 -5.37
C TYR A 254 -10.27 7.08 -4.21
N GLY A 255 -10.07 8.35 -4.55
CA GLY A 255 -10.15 9.40 -3.55
C GLY A 255 -11.52 9.33 -2.88
N CYS A 256 -11.55 9.10 -1.58
CA CYS A 256 -12.63 9.60 -0.75
C CYS A 256 -12.57 11.13 -0.87
N HIS A 257 -13.20 11.66 -1.92
CA HIS A 257 -13.59 13.05 -1.97
C HIS A 257 -14.54 13.25 -0.79
N SER A 258 -14.03 13.81 0.28
CA SER A 258 -14.85 14.54 1.24
C SER A 258 -15.52 15.68 0.48
N ALA A 259 -16.66 15.39 -0.12
CA ALA A 259 -17.56 16.39 -0.67
C ALA A 259 -18.20 17.14 0.50
N TYR A 260 -17.42 18.01 1.14
CA TYR A 260 -17.98 19.15 1.85
C TYR A 260 -18.28 20.22 0.80
N PRO A 261 -19.54 20.61 0.57
CA PRO A 261 -19.79 21.91 -0.02
C PRO A 261 -19.33 22.94 1.00
N THR A 262 -18.24 23.64 0.70
CA THR A 262 -17.92 24.90 1.37
C THR A 262 -19.02 25.91 1.04
N PRO A 263 -19.49 26.70 2.02
CA PRO A 263 -20.34 27.87 1.74
C PRO A 263 -19.62 28.90 0.86
#